data_AF-A0A960GFP1-F1
#
_entry.id   AF-A0A960GFP1-F1
#
_cell.length_a   1.000
_cell.length_b   1.000
_cell.length_c   1.000
_cell.angle_alpha   90.00
_cell.angle_beta   90.00
_cell.angle_gamma   90.00
#
_symmetry.space_group_name_H-M   'P 1'
#
loop_
_entity.id
_entity.type
_entity.pdbx_description
1 polymer ?
#
loop_
_entity_poly.entity_id
_entity_poly.type
_entity_poly.pdbx_seq_one_letter_code
_entity_poly.pdbx_strand_id
1 'polypeptide(L)'
;MRYQPDFLSKLTLAVESNHSLLCVGLDPDPFTFPERFPSPARAADLVDWGRQIIDATADLVCCYKPNVAFYEQFGASGFDALRQT
;
A
#
# COMPACT_ATOMS: atom_id res chain seq x y z
N MET A 1 11.03 13.50 25.29
CA MET A 1 11.39 13.15 23.89
C MET A 1 10.80 11.78 23.61
N ARG A 2 9.92 11.61 22.62
CA ARG A 2 9.34 10.29 22.29
C ARG A 2 10.30 9.57 21.34
N TYR A 3 10.76 8.38 21.72
CA TYR A 3 11.52 7.51 20.82
C TYR A 3 10.63 7.09 19.65
N GLN A 4 11.13 7.22 18.43
CA GLN A 4 10.52 6.71 17.20
C GLN A 4 11.50 5.71 16.60
N PRO A 5 11.12 4.42 16.46
CA PRO A 5 12.01 3.44 15.85
C PRO A 5 12.26 3.81 14.38
N ASP A 6 13.50 3.62 13.92
CA ASP A 6 13.88 3.81 12.52
C ASP A 6 13.27 2.72 11.62
N PHE A 7 13.51 2.83 10.31
CA PHE A 7 12.96 1.89 9.34
C PHE A 7 13.41 0.45 9.58
N LEU A 8 14.71 0.22 9.86
CA LEU A 8 15.25 -1.12 10.05
C LEU A 8 14.67 -1.76 11.32
N SER A 9 14.56 -0.99 12.39
CA SER A 9 13.94 -1.42 13.64
C SER A 9 12.47 -1.81 13.44
N LYS A 10 11.69 -0.99 12.72
CA LYS A 10 10.29 -1.31 12.39
C LYS A 10 10.18 -2.56 11.52
N LEU A 11 11.05 -2.70 10.51
CA LEU A 11 11.07 -3.85 9.62
C LEU A 11 11.41 -5.14 10.38
N THR A 12 12.46 -5.14 11.20
CA THR A 12 12.84 -6.30 12.03
C THR A 12 11.67 -6.74 12.92
N LEU A 13 10.99 -5.80 13.59
CA LEU A 13 9.82 -6.12 14.41
C LEU A 13 8.68 -6.75 13.59
N ALA A 14 8.40 -6.25 12.39
CA ALA A 14 7.36 -6.82 11.52
C ALA A 14 7.74 -8.21 11.00
N VAL A 15 9.01 -8.42 10.62
CA VAL A 15 9.53 -9.73 10.21
C VAL A 15 9.37 -10.76 11.32
N GLU A 16 9.72 -10.40 12.54
CA GLU A 16 9.62 -11.28 13.71
C GLU A 16 8.17 -11.55 14.08
N SER A 17 7.32 -10.51 14.15
CA SER A 17 5.91 -10.63 14.53
C SER A 17 5.12 -11.50 13.56
N ASN A 18 5.34 -11.33 12.26
CA ASN A 18 4.57 -12.01 11.22
C ASN A 18 5.30 -13.26 10.68
N HIS A 19 6.48 -13.58 11.21
CA HIS A 19 7.35 -14.66 10.73
C HIS A 19 7.53 -14.67 9.20
N SER A 20 7.72 -13.48 8.62
CA SER A 20 7.62 -13.29 7.18
C SER A 20 8.69 -12.36 6.64
N LEU A 21 9.16 -12.66 5.43
CA LEU A 21 9.96 -11.76 4.61
C LEU A 21 9.20 -11.27 3.37
N LEU A 22 7.89 -11.52 3.33
CA LEU A 22 7.04 -11.16 2.20
C LEU A 22 6.86 -9.65 2.14
N CYS A 23 7.18 -9.07 0.98
CA CYS A 23 6.90 -7.69 0.63
C CYS A 23 5.79 -7.66 -0.42
N VAL A 24 4.66 -7.02 -0.09
CA VAL A 24 3.52 -6.90 -1.01
C VAL A 24 3.58 -5.59 -1.78
N GLY A 25 3.44 -5.66 -3.10
CA GLY A 25 3.29 -4.50 -3.97
C GLY A 25 1.89 -3.90 -3.86
N LEU A 26 1.78 -2.57 -3.90
CA LEU A 26 0.52 -1.84 -3.94
C LEU A 26 0.49 -1.03 -5.23
N ASP A 27 0.36 -1.74 -6.34
CA ASP A 27 0.56 -1.24 -7.70
C ASP A 27 -0.77 -1.28 -8.49
N PRO A 28 -1.60 -0.22 -8.47
CA PRO A 28 -2.93 -0.20 -9.10
C PRO A 28 -2.84 -0.09 -10.63
N ASP A 29 -2.55 -1.21 -11.29
CA ASP A 29 -2.51 -1.30 -12.74
C ASP A 29 -3.93 -1.11 -13.34
N PRO A 30 -4.16 -0.09 -14.19
CA PRO A 30 -5.48 0.19 -14.78
C PRO A 30 -6.02 -0.96 -15.64
N PHE A 31 -5.16 -1.84 -16.18
CA PHE A 31 -5.59 -2.98 -17.00
C PHE A 31 -6.06 -4.17 -16.17
N THR A 32 -5.68 -4.24 -14.89
CA THR A 32 -6.06 -5.33 -13.99
C THR A 32 -6.82 -4.84 -12.76
N PHE A 33 -7.13 -3.54 -12.70
CA PHE A 33 -7.86 -2.92 -11.61
C PHE A 33 -9.26 -3.54 -11.50
N PRO A 34 -9.67 -4.04 -10.32
CA PRO A 34 -10.91 -4.80 -10.23
C PRO A 34 -12.17 -4.00 -10.57
N GLU A 35 -13.05 -4.56 -11.42
CA GLU A 35 -14.28 -3.90 -11.90
C GLU A 35 -15.26 -3.48 -10.78
N ARG A 36 -15.13 -4.05 -9.58
CA ARG A 36 -15.93 -3.66 -8.42
C ARG A 36 -15.65 -2.22 -7.96
N PHE A 37 -14.52 -1.63 -8.34
CA PHE A 37 -14.19 -0.24 -8.07
C PHE A 37 -14.58 0.64 -9.26
N PRO A 38 -15.28 1.77 -9.05
CA PRO A 38 -15.78 2.59 -10.15
C PRO A 38 -14.70 3.14 -11.09
N SER A 39 -13.57 3.62 -10.55
CA SER A 39 -12.45 4.09 -11.39
C SER A 39 -11.13 4.23 -10.62
N PRO A 40 -10.00 3.73 -11.15
CA PRO A 40 -8.69 4.00 -10.56
C PRO A 40 -8.26 5.48 -10.69
N ALA A 41 -8.98 6.32 -11.45
CA ALA A 41 -8.75 7.77 -11.49
C ALA A 41 -9.39 8.52 -10.31
N ARG A 42 -10.14 7.83 -9.44
CA ARG A 42 -10.71 8.42 -8.22
C ARG A 42 -9.85 8.02 -7.04
N ALA A 43 -9.36 9.02 -6.30
CA ALA A 43 -8.52 8.78 -5.13
C ALA A 43 -9.18 7.84 -4.09
N ALA A 44 -10.48 8.02 -3.84
CA ALA A 44 -11.23 7.17 -2.90
C ALA A 44 -11.22 5.68 -3.30
N ASP A 45 -11.30 5.39 -4.60
CA ASP A 45 -11.37 4.02 -5.10
C ASP A 45 -9.98 3.36 -5.05
N LEU A 46 -8.91 4.10 -5.33
CA LEU A 46 -7.52 3.64 -5.13
C LEU A 46 -7.21 3.36 -3.66
N VAL A 47 -7.65 4.23 -2.76
CA VAL A 47 -7.46 4.07 -1.31
C VAL A 47 -8.21 2.86 -0.79
N ASP A 48 -9.48 2.68 -1.19
CA ASP A 48 -10.26 1.50 -0.80
C ASP A 48 -9.64 0.21 -1.34
N TRP A 49 -9.18 0.21 -2.60
CA TRP A 49 -8.43 -0.91 -3.17
C TRP A 49 -7.17 -1.24 -2.37
N GLY A 50 -6.33 -0.25 -2.05
CA GLY A 50 -5.10 -0.44 -1.29
C GLY A 50 -5.36 -0.92 0.13
N ARG A 51 -6.36 -0.36 0.81
CA ARG A 51 -6.78 -0.77 2.16
C ARG A 51 -7.26 -2.21 2.20
N GLN A 52 -8.08 -2.64 1.22
CA GLN A 52 -8.53 -4.03 1.17
C GLN A 52 -7.36 -5.01 1.05
N ILE A 53 -6.29 -4.66 0.32
CA ILE A 53 -5.08 -5.48 0.24
C ILE A 53 -4.33 -5.47 1.58
N ILE A 54 -4.16 -4.30 2.19
CA ILE A 54 -3.47 -4.16 3.49
C ILE A 54 -4.21 -4.96 4.57
N ASP A 55 -5.52 -4.75 4.71
CA ASP A 55 -6.36 -5.42 5.71
C ASP A 55 -6.35 -6.95 5.55
N ALA A 56 -6.29 -7.44 4.31
CA ALA A 56 -6.25 -8.87 4.03
C ALA A 56 -4.84 -9.51 4.18
N THR A 57 -3.77 -8.72 4.33
CA THR A 57 -2.40 -9.23 4.31
C THR A 57 -1.51 -8.74 5.45
N ALA A 58 -1.99 -7.84 6.32
CA ALA A 58 -1.17 -7.18 7.34
C ALA A 58 -0.51 -8.14 8.35
N ASP A 59 -1.09 -9.31 8.58
CA ASP A 59 -0.57 -10.37 9.44
C ASP A 59 0.41 -11.32 8.72
N LEU A 60 0.56 -11.18 7.40
CA LEU A 60 1.35 -12.07 6.55
C LEU A 60 2.62 -11.43 5.97
N VAL A 61 2.77 -10.12 6.05
CA VAL A 61 3.84 -9.36 5.36
C VAL A 61 4.78 -8.68 6.34
N CYS A 62 6.01 -8.39 5.92
CA CYS A 62 6.91 -7.52 6.68
C CYS A 62 6.86 -6.06 6.22
N CYS A 63 6.48 -5.81 4.96
CA CYS A 63 6.33 -4.47 4.42
C CYS A 63 5.45 -4.42 3.18
N TYR A 64 5.05 -3.20 2.83
CA TYR A 64 4.41 -2.87 1.56
C TYR A 64 5.33 -1.99 0.72
N LYS A 65 5.26 -2.16 -0.59
CA LYS A 65 6.05 -1.39 -1.56
C LYS A 65 5.14 -0.83 -2.65
N PRO A 66 4.51 0.34 -2.45
CA PRO A 66 3.81 1.03 -3.52
C PRO A 66 4.81 1.49 -4.58
N ASN A 67 4.50 1.27 -5.85
CA ASN A 67 5.25 1.83 -6.97
C ASN A 67 4.58 3.12 -7.46
N VAL A 68 5.27 4.25 -7.27
CA VAL A 68 4.77 5.60 -7.55
C VAL A 68 4.26 5.77 -8.98
N ALA A 69 4.87 5.10 -9.97
CA ALA A 69 4.47 5.24 -11.37
C ALA A 69 2.99 4.83 -11.61
N PHE A 70 2.49 3.85 -10.87
CA PHE A 70 1.10 3.42 -10.97
C PHE A 70 0.11 4.44 -10.39
N TYR A 71 0.55 5.30 -9.47
CA TYR A 71 -0.27 6.38 -8.92
C TYR A 71 -0.14 7.65 -9.76
N GLU A 72 1.07 7.99 -10.20
CA GLU A 72 1.37 9.22 -10.94
C GLU A 72 0.53 9.38 -12.22
N GLN A 73 0.21 8.28 -12.91
CA GLN A 73 -0.62 8.31 -14.11
C GLN A 73 -2.04 8.89 -13.90
N PHE A 74 -2.53 8.91 -12.65
CA PHE A 74 -3.83 9.50 -12.28
C PHE A 74 -3.71 10.95 -11.78
N GLY A 75 -2.53 11.57 -11.94
CA GLY A 75 -2.26 12.96 -11.56
C GLY A 75 -2.41 13.20 -10.06
N ALA A 76 -2.95 14.37 -9.70
CA ALA A 76 -3.12 14.77 -8.29
C ALA A 76 -3.92 13.74 -7.47
N SER A 77 -4.95 13.14 -8.07
CA SER A 77 -5.79 12.13 -7.42
C SER A 77 -5.00 10.87 -7.03
N GLY A 78 -4.05 10.45 -7.88
CA GLY A 78 -3.18 9.32 -7.59
C GLY A 78 -2.20 9.63 -6.47
N PHE A 79 -1.62 10.83 -6.45
CA PHE A 79 -0.76 11.26 -5.34
C PHE A 79 -1.53 11.47 -4.03
N ASP A 80 -2.78 11.93 -4.09
CA ASP A 80 -3.67 12.00 -2.92
C ASP A 80 -3.97 10.61 -2.37
N ALA A 81 -4.19 9.63 -3.24
CA ALA A 81 -4.39 8.24 -2.85
C ALA A 81 -3.12 7.63 -2.23
N LEU A 82 -1.97 7.79 -2.89
CA LEU A 82 -0.69 7.27 -2.40
C LEU A 82 -0.34 7.78 -1.00
N ARG A 83 -0.74 9.01 -0.65
CA ARG A 83 -0.53 9.59 0.68
C ARG A 83 -1.47 9.04 1.76
N GLN A 84 -2.62 8.51 1.37
CA GLN A 84 -3.68 8.05 2.27
C GLN A 84 -3.69 6.54 2.50
N THR A 85 -3.10 5.79 1.57
CA THR A 85 -2.85 4.34 1.67
C THR A 85 -1.64 4.08 2.55
#